data_AF-A0A496VGD1-F1
#
_entry.id   AF-A0A496VGD1-F1
#
_cell.length_a   1.000
_cell.length_b   1.000
_cell.length_c   1.000
_cell.angle_alpha   90.00
_cell.angle_beta   90.00
_cell.angle_gamma   90.00
#
_symmetry.space_group_name_H-M   'P 1'
#
loop_
_entity.id
_entity.type
_entity.pdbx_description
1 polymer ?
#
loop_
_entity_poly.entity_id
_entity_poly.type
_entity_poly.pdbx_seq_one_letter_code
_entity_poly.pdbx_strand_id
1 'polypeptide(L)'
;MRKQSLHKFRHFPLKYLMLSGLSVIAFQSMNVQAMGPACQVYAIHDGGLNNSQMLTFDIYKGLTIEGLGAEYKGYDLEAMDMDFSSVDLPYQPPGNPDGVKLTGKLYVAAGDDVTNGQPGYLYQVNEWNGDLIESYPTGYAEIDGITFRPTDNTLWGWAQDAGLFMIPRVGGDPNADLDIDNIKLIIEKEGEFEDITWDLSGTVLCVAENVHEAYNHPYIYTDDLATHSEPNADASVSHKLWCYDVPTGDVINITEKCNDTLGKIEVEALDVMPYHIGDDDSLVIGYHNSNNLPVFAMVNTNTCKVSEKIVYNMPYNHVLEGRPDIEGLAWLCPWCVDEWSYVTDYSADNVGGEDGTWVEDPNEEMKKVSPILVGGNSPFEIYGMAMKQTHNEDGVAFITVAFNANLPLEGFDSNNLLVEPNVAGSTKKGIRNIGWGDFIMRFTNTEAVYGVHFAAANDSPRKLGLYKDVITTYVGDNNFAWHSFNSYNNFVESKGEIPSLGDVEKNYFGSNEKAPTSIEKGEKVADIEILTLSDLKTMKDFDVNDMGGQGEYTFGFRFKKTSDMKGEFLAHIFIECANDGIVIKGDICP
;
A
#
# COMPACT_ATOMS: atom_id res chain seq x y z
N MET A 1 34.99 -20.50 70.33
CA MET A 1 33.96 -21.48 70.71
C MET A 1 32.74 -20.77 71.31
N ARG A 2 31.74 -20.43 70.50
CA ARG A 2 30.46 -19.87 71.00
C ARG A 2 29.31 -20.42 70.17
N LYS A 3 28.36 -21.03 70.88
CA LYS A 3 27.04 -21.48 70.43
C LYS A 3 26.26 -20.29 69.86
N GLN A 4 25.59 -20.47 68.73
CA GLN A 4 24.50 -19.60 68.30
C GLN A 4 23.18 -20.36 68.28
N SER A 5 22.17 -19.64 68.76
CA SER A 5 20.83 -20.10 69.14
C SER A 5 19.89 -20.23 67.95
N LEU A 6 19.05 -21.27 67.97
CA LEU A 6 17.83 -21.32 67.18
C LEU A 6 16.87 -20.20 67.58
N HIS A 7 16.33 -19.50 66.58
CA HIS A 7 15.13 -18.68 66.72
C HIS A 7 14.03 -19.16 65.77
N LYS A 8 12.83 -19.19 66.35
CA LYS A 8 11.55 -19.65 65.81
C LYS A 8 11.13 -18.81 64.61
N PHE A 9 10.79 -19.47 63.49
CA PHE A 9 9.95 -18.87 62.46
C PHE A 9 8.48 -19.19 62.74
N ARG A 10 7.69 -18.14 62.92
CA ARG A 10 6.23 -18.16 63.02
C ARG A 10 5.62 -18.40 61.63
N HIS A 11 4.58 -19.20 61.59
CA HIS A 11 3.68 -19.37 60.44
C HIS A 11 3.06 -18.03 60.01
N PHE A 12 3.14 -17.74 58.70
CA PHE A 12 2.24 -16.83 58.00
C PHE A 12 1.33 -17.68 57.09
N PRO A 13 0.01 -17.41 57.04
CA PRO A 13 -0.89 -18.18 56.20
C PRO A 13 -0.74 -17.79 54.72
N LEU A 14 -0.64 -18.81 53.88
CA LEU A 14 -0.75 -18.74 52.42
C LEU A 14 -2.05 -18.03 52.04
N LYS A 15 -1.97 -16.82 51.50
CA LYS A 15 -3.06 -16.22 50.73
C LYS A 15 -2.96 -16.74 49.32
N TYR A 16 -4.05 -17.35 48.86
CA TYR A 16 -4.30 -17.73 47.47
C TYR A 16 -3.99 -16.56 46.53
N LEU A 17 -2.96 -16.73 45.69
CA LEU A 17 -2.79 -15.97 44.46
C LEU A 17 -3.56 -16.77 43.39
N MET A 18 -4.79 -16.39 43.10
CA MET A 18 -5.46 -16.85 41.88
C MET A 18 -4.75 -16.19 40.71
N LEU A 19 -3.92 -16.96 40.01
CA LEU A 19 -3.54 -16.67 38.63
C LEU A 19 -4.80 -16.86 37.77
N SER A 20 -5.48 -15.75 37.46
CA SER A 20 -6.43 -15.70 36.37
C SER A 20 -5.70 -16.04 35.08
N GLY A 21 -6.13 -17.10 34.40
CA GLY A 21 -5.56 -17.56 33.15
C GLY A 21 -5.61 -16.47 32.09
N LEU A 22 -4.43 -16.06 31.61
CA LEU A 22 -4.30 -15.60 30.24
C LEU A 22 -4.49 -16.82 29.34
N SER A 23 -5.67 -16.94 28.75
CA SER A 23 -5.84 -17.73 27.54
C SER A 23 -5.08 -17.00 26.43
N VAL A 24 -3.83 -17.38 26.20
CA VAL A 24 -3.14 -17.04 24.95
C VAL A 24 -3.86 -17.83 23.86
N ILE A 25 -4.67 -17.14 23.09
CA ILE A 25 -5.37 -17.72 21.94
C ILE A 25 -4.28 -18.04 20.91
N ALA A 26 -3.93 -19.32 20.82
CA ALA A 26 -3.11 -19.82 19.73
C ALA A 26 -4.04 -20.00 18.52
N PHE A 27 -4.19 -18.94 17.71
CA PHE A 27 -4.74 -19.10 16.37
C PHE A 27 -3.79 -20.01 15.59
N GLN A 28 -4.32 -21.10 15.04
CA GLN A 28 -3.60 -21.84 14.01
C GLN A 28 -3.35 -20.86 12.88
N SER A 29 -2.06 -20.62 12.58
CA SER A 29 -1.63 -19.88 11.40
C SER A 29 -2.24 -20.57 10.17
N MET A 30 -3.36 -20.05 9.68
CA MET A 30 -3.76 -20.32 8.31
C MET A 30 -2.61 -19.79 7.46
N ASN A 31 -1.95 -20.67 6.70
CA ASN A 31 -1.06 -20.27 5.62
C ASN A 31 -1.92 -19.61 4.54
N VAL A 32 -2.40 -18.40 4.82
CA VAL A 32 -2.89 -17.51 3.79
C VAL A 32 -1.61 -16.98 3.17
N GLN A 33 -1.22 -17.61 2.06
CA GLN A 33 -0.17 -17.07 1.21
C GLN A 33 -0.79 -15.90 0.47
N ALA A 34 -0.98 -14.82 1.20
CA ALA A 34 -1.56 -13.60 0.71
C ALA A 34 -0.46 -12.89 -0.08
N MET A 35 -0.56 -13.00 -1.40
CA MET A 35 0.26 -12.20 -2.29
C MET A 35 -0.36 -10.80 -2.25
N GLY A 36 0.25 -9.89 -1.49
CA GLY A 36 0.11 -8.47 -1.79
C GLY A 36 0.42 -8.25 -3.27
N PRO A 37 -0.18 -7.23 -3.90
CA PRO A 37 0.07 -7.00 -5.32
C PRO A 37 1.58 -6.83 -5.54
N ALA A 38 2.12 -7.60 -6.48
CA ALA A 38 3.55 -7.63 -6.75
C ALA A 38 4.06 -6.21 -7.06
N CYS A 39 5.09 -5.76 -6.36
CA CYS A 39 5.86 -4.58 -6.75
C CYS A 39 6.99 -5.07 -7.63
N GLN A 40 6.71 -5.04 -8.93
CA GLN A 40 7.58 -5.56 -9.96
C GLN A 40 8.58 -4.47 -10.35
N VAL A 41 9.86 -4.74 -10.17
CA VAL A 41 10.94 -3.87 -10.64
C VAL A 41 11.40 -4.38 -11.98
N TYR A 42 11.69 -3.45 -12.88
CA TYR A 42 12.38 -3.65 -14.14
C TYR A 42 13.74 -2.99 -14.05
N ALA A 43 14.74 -3.65 -14.62
CA ALA A 43 16.08 -3.09 -14.71
C ALA A 43 16.73 -3.44 -16.04
N ILE A 44 17.77 -2.71 -16.41
CA ILE A 44 18.65 -3.05 -17.53
C ILE A 44 20.00 -3.48 -16.99
N HIS A 45 20.60 -4.46 -17.66
CA HIS A 45 22.00 -4.81 -17.50
C HIS A 45 22.65 -4.94 -18.86
N ASP A 46 23.67 -4.15 -19.17
CA ASP A 46 24.33 -4.03 -20.48
C ASP A 46 25.51 -5.03 -20.71
N GLY A 47 25.88 -5.79 -19.68
CA GLY A 47 27.04 -6.69 -19.73
C GLY A 47 28.40 -5.98 -19.61
N GLY A 48 28.43 -4.72 -19.18
CA GLY A 48 29.57 -3.84 -19.00
C GLY A 48 30.16 -3.30 -20.30
N LEU A 49 29.37 -3.26 -21.37
CA LEU A 49 29.65 -2.40 -22.51
C LEU A 49 28.41 -2.04 -23.36
N ASN A 50 27.60 -3.02 -23.84
CA ASN A 50 26.54 -2.73 -24.84
C ASN A 50 25.57 -3.89 -25.16
N ASN A 51 25.66 -5.04 -24.48
CA ASN A 51 24.77 -6.19 -24.68
C ASN A 51 23.68 -6.22 -23.60
N SER A 52 22.60 -5.48 -23.84
CA SER A 52 21.58 -5.24 -22.84
C SER A 52 20.60 -6.39 -22.66
N GLN A 53 20.51 -6.89 -21.43
CA GLN A 53 19.52 -7.81 -20.92
C GLN A 53 18.59 -7.07 -19.96
N MET A 54 17.30 -7.09 -20.26
CA MET A 54 16.30 -6.61 -19.31
C MET A 54 16.11 -7.63 -18.19
N LEU A 55 15.85 -7.14 -16.99
CA LEU A 55 15.72 -7.92 -15.78
C LEU A 55 14.42 -7.57 -15.07
N THR A 56 13.89 -8.52 -14.32
CA THR A 56 12.73 -8.34 -13.45
C THR A 56 12.98 -8.94 -12.07
N PHE A 57 12.48 -8.28 -11.03
CA PHE A 57 12.43 -8.85 -9.68
C PHE A 57 11.27 -8.28 -8.87
N ASP A 58 10.71 -9.10 -7.99
CA ASP A 58 9.64 -8.70 -7.08
C ASP A 58 10.23 -8.47 -5.69
N ILE A 59 10.10 -7.23 -5.19
CA ILE A 59 10.72 -6.86 -3.91
C ILE A 59 10.13 -7.56 -2.69
N TYR A 60 8.92 -8.08 -2.81
CA TYR A 60 8.24 -8.79 -1.75
C TYR A 60 8.46 -10.30 -1.82
N LYS A 61 8.89 -10.82 -2.98
CA LYS A 61 9.13 -12.27 -3.18
C LYS A 61 10.61 -12.64 -3.11
N GLY A 62 11.31 -12.03 -2.15
CA GLY A 62 12.71 -12.37 -1.87
C GLY A 62 13.69 -11.91 -2.94
N LEU A 63 13.29 -10.95 -3.78
CA LEU A 63 14.16 -10.23 -4.72
C LEU A 63 14.91 -11.17 -5.67
N THR A 64 14.23 -12.21 -6.15
CA THR A 64 14.81 -13.11 -7.16
C THR A 64 14.83 -12.39 -8.50
N ILE A 65 16.03 -12.19 -9.05
CA ILE A 65 16.24 -11.55 -10.35
C ILE A 65 16.08 -12.59 -11.45
N GLU A 66 15.23 -12.28 -12.42
CA GLU A 66 14.95 -13.07 -13.61
C GLU A 66 15.24 -12.25 -14.87
N GLY A 67 15.73 -12.90 -15.93
CA GLY A 67 15.86 -12.24 -17.22
C GLY A 67 14.47 -12.06 -17.86
N LEU A 68 14.19 -10.85 -18.31
CA LEU A 68 13.00 -10.51 -19.09
C LEU A 68 13.34 -10.54 -20.57
N GLY A 69 12.97 -11.63 -21.25
CA GLY A 69 13.19 -11.75 -22.69
C GLY A 69 14.60 -12.17 -23.09
N ALA A 70 15.00 -11.76 -24.29
CA ALA A 70 16.31 -12.03 -24.86
C ALA A 70 17.29 -10.89 -24.59
N GLU A 71 18.59 -11.20 -24.65
CA GLU A 71 19.67 -10.22 -24.67
C GLU A 71 19.71 -9.48 -26.02
N TYR A 72 19.79 -8.16 -25.97
CA TYR A 72 19.88 -7.24 -27.10
C TYR A 72 21.34 -6.87 -27.36
N LYS A 73 21.96 -7.56 -28.32
CA LYS A 73 23.40 -7.41 -28.58
C LYS A 73 23.75 -6.10 -29.27
N GLY A 74 24.65 -5.34 -28.66
CA GLY A 74 25.15 -4.06 -29.18
C GLY A 74 24.05 -3.00 -29.31
N TYR A 75 23.08 -3.03 -28.38
CA TYR A 75 22.00 -2.06 -28.28
C TYR A 75 22.28 -0.96 -27.27
N ASP A 76 23.19 -1.20 -26.32
CA ASP A 76 23.68 -0.15 -25.41
C ASP A 76 22.55 0.58 -24.70
N LEU A 77 21.64 -0.18 -24.09
CA LEU A 77 20.50 0.41 -23.39
C LEU A 77 20.95 0.87 -22.01
N GLU A 78 20.90 2.18 -21.79
CA GLU A 78 21.39 2.82 -20.57
C GLU A 78 20.23 3.24 -19.66
N ALA A 79 19.27 3.98 -20.19
CA ALA A 79 18.18 4.50 -19.36
C ALA A 79 16.91 3.60 -19.37
N MET A 80 16.11 3.64 -18.30
CA MET A 80 14.78 3.02 -18.24
C MET A 80 13.80 3.86 -17.42
N ASP A 81 12.55 4.00 -17.86
CA ASP A 81 11.44 4.42 -16.97
C ASP A 81 10.09 3.95 -17.53
N MET A 82 9.04 4.00 -16.72
CA MET A 82 7.69 3.56 -17.04
C MET A 82 6.68 4.70 -17.14
N ASP A 83 5.96 4.71 -18.25
CA ASP A 83 4.84 5.60 -18.52
C ASP A 83 3.55 5.04 -17.90
N PHE A 84 2.95 5.80 -16.97
CA PHE A 84 1.67 5.45 -16.34
C PHE A 84 0.42 6.10 -16.99
N SER A 85 0.56 6.78 -18.14
CA SER A 85 -0.57 7.40 -18.90
C SER A 85 -1.70 6.43 -19.19
N SER A 86 -1.32 5.20 -19.55
CA SER A 86 -2.22 4.20 -20.11
C SER A 86 -2.72 3.21 -19.07
N VAL A 87 -2.59 3.53 -17.79
CA VAL A 87 -3.20 2.72 -16.73
C VAL A 87 -4.71 3.02 -16.69
N ASP A 88 -5.40 2.66 -17.78
CA ASP A 88 -6.83 2.36 -17.73
C ASP A 88 -6.97 1.04 -16.94
N LEU A 89 -7.13 1.12 -15.61
CA LEU A 89 -7.61 0.00 -14.81
C LEU A 89 -9.09 -0.23 -15.16
N PRO A 90 -9.42 -0.98 -16.24
CA PRO A 90 -10.08 -2.28 -16.05
C PRO A 90 -9.95 -3.21 -17.29
N TYR A 91 -8.97 -4.14 -17.32
CA TYR A 91 -9.07 -5.28 -18.24
C TYR A 91 -8.41 -6.55 -17.69
N GLN A 92 -9.24 -7.52 -17.29
CA GLN A 92 -8.81 -8.89 -17.05
C GLN A 92 -8.83 -9.68 -18.37
N PRO A 93 -7.68 -10.13 -18.90
CA PRO A 93 -7.69 -11.11 -19.96
C PRO A 93 -8.20 -12.47 -19.42
N PRO A 94 -9.05 -13.20 -20.17
CA PRO A 94 -9.56 -14.49 -19.74
C PRO A 94 -8.42 -15.52 -19.67
N GLY A 95 -8.02 -15.87 -18.44
CA GLY A 95 -6.99 -16.88 -18.18
C GLY A 95 -6.06 -16.61 -16.99
N ASN A 96 -6.16 -15.45 -16.33
CA ASN A 96 -5.38 -15.16 -15.12
C ASN A 96 -6.30 -14.99 -13.89
N PRO A 97 -6.49 -16.04 -13.06
CA PRO A 97 -7.48 -16.01 -11.97
C PRO A 97 -7.13 -15.08 -10.81
N ASP A 98 -5.91 -14.51 -10.75
CA ASP A 98 -5.43 -13.70 -9.61
C ASP A 98 -5.05 -12.24 -9.99
N GLY A 99 -5.39 -11.75 -11.19
CA GLY A 99 -4.71 -10.60 -11.84
C GLY A 99 -5.44 -9.25 -11.88
N VAL A 100 -5.08 -8.33 -10.98
CA VAL A 100 -5.06 -6.89 -11.31
C VAL A 100 -3.74 -6.63 -12.02
N LYS A 101 -3.81 -6.31 -13.33
CA LYS A 101 -2.63 -5.96 -14.12
C LYS A 101 -2.49 -4.46 -14.12
N LEU A 102 -1.44 -3.95 -13.51
CA LEU A 102 -0.98 -2.60 -13.82
C LEU A 102 -0.35 -2.67 -15.21
N THR A 103 -0.74 -1.79 -16.12
CA THR A 103 -0.19 -1.72 -17.48
C THR A 103 0.39 -0.33 -17.70
N GLY A 104 1.68 -0.18 -17.39
CA GLY A 104 2.47 0.95 -17.86
C GLY A 104 3.14 0.61 -19.19
N LYS A 105 3.48 1.62 -20.00
CA LYS A 105 4.37 1.41 -21.15
C LYS A 105 5.80 1.60 -20.67
N LEU A 106 6.61 0.54 -20.76
CA LEU A 106 8.02 0.61 -20.38
C LEU A 106 8.84 1.23 -21.52
N TYR A 107 9.70 2.18 -21.20
CA TYR A 107 10.60 2.83 -22.15
C TYR A 107 12.06 2.65 -21.71
N VAL A 108 12.94 2.57 -22.69
CA VAL A 108 14.40 2.51 -22.49
C VAL A 108 15.10 3.40 -23.50
N ALA A 109 16.26 3.95 -23.17
CA ALA A 109 17.06 4.76 -24.08
C ALA A 109 18.43 4.12 -24.34
N ALA A 110 19.04 4.42 -25.49
CA ALA A 110 20.34 3.92 -25.86
C ALA A 110 21.46 4.95 -25.68
N GLY A 111 22.65 4.48 -25.29
CA GLY A 111 23.91 5.20 -25.25
C GLY A 111 24.58 5.32 -26.62
N ASP A 112 25.91 5.44 -26.62
CA ASP A 112 26.74 5.72 -27.81
C ASP A 112 27.51 4.50 -28.36
N ASP A 113 27.66 3.42 -27.58
CA ASP A 113 28.40 2.19 -27.92
C ASP A 113 27.56 1.18 -28.73
N VAL A 114 26.48 1.66 -29.35
CA VAL A 114 25.60 0.88 -30.21
C VAL A 114 26.30 0.35 -31.47
N THR A 115 25.97 -0.88 -31.87
CA THR A 115 26.41 -1.47 -33.14
C THR A 115 25.31 -1.59 -34.19
N ASN A 116 24.07 -1.28 -33.79
CA ASN A 116 22.88 -1.31 -34.64
C ASN A 116 22.69 0.00 -35.45
N GLY A 117 23.50 1.04 -35.17
CA GLY A 117 23.43 2.35 -35.82
C GLY A 117 22.30 3.24 -35.31
N GLN A 118 21.85 3.05 -34.06
CA GLN A 118 20.76 3.78 -33.43
C GLN A 118 21.18 4.44 -32.09
N PRO A 119 22.22 5.27 -32.07
CA PRO A 119 22.70 5.91 -30.84
C PRO A 119 21.67 6.94 -30.35
N GLY A 120 21.47 7.04 -29.03
CA GLY A 120 20.48 7.95 -28.44
C GLY A 120 19.02 7.65 -28.81
N TYR A 121 18.69 6.43 -29.27
CA TYR A 121 17.30 6.08 -29.60
C TYR A 121 16.50 5.77 -28.33
N LEU A 122 15.21 6.13 -28.35
CA LEU A 122 14.23 5.71 -27.35
C LEU A 122 13.47 4.49 -27.87
N TYR A 123 13.31 3.45 -27.06
CA TYR A 123 12.55 2.26 -27.41
C TYR A 123 11.39 2.04 -26.45
N GLN A 124 10.25 1.57 -26.96
CA GLN A 124 9.20 1.01 -26.13
C GLN A 124 9.45 -0.49 -25.94
N VAL A 125 9.28 -0.97 -24.72
CA VAL A 125 9.49 -2.36 -24.30
C VAL A 125 8.16 -3.03 -23.97
N ASN A 126 8.02 -4.29 -24.36
CA ASN A 126 6.97 -5.16 -23.87
C ASN A 126 7.32 -5.66 -22.46
N GLU A 127 6.57 -5.21 -21.47
CA GLU A 127 6.81 -5.47 -20.05
C GLU A 127 6.63 -6.94 -19.65
N TRP A 128 6.10 -7.79 -20.54
CA TRP A 128 5.87 -9.22 -20.28
C TRP A 128 6.99 -10.12 -20.78
N ASN A 129 7.66 -9.72 -21.85
CA ASN A 129 8.63 -10.59 -22.53
C ASN A 129 9.91 -9.86 -22.95
N GLY A 130 10.05 -8.57 -22.64
CA GLY A 130 11.25 -7.77 -22.94
C GLY A 130 11.38 -7.33 -24.40
N ASP A 131 10.43 -7.68 -25.28
CA ASP A 131 10.53 -7.35 -26.69
C ASP A 131 10.54 -5.82 -26.92
N LEU A 132 11.52 -5.31 -27.66
CA LEU A 132 11.49 -3.94 -28.20
C LEU A 132 10.39 -3.83 -29.28
N ILE A 133 9.39 -2.99 -29.03
CA ILE A 133 8.17 -2.86 -29.87
C ILE A 133 8.32 -1.71 -30.88
N GLU A 134 8.73 -0.54 -30.40
CA GLU A 134 8.85 0.69 -31.20
C GLU A 134 10.19 1.36 -30.89
N SER A 135 10.68 2.19 -31.83
CA SER A 135 11.94 2.90 -31.68
C SER A 135 11.82 4.31 -32.27
N TYR A 136 12.34 5.31 -31.57
CA TYR A 136 12.23 6.71 -31.92
C TYR A 136 13.60 7.38 -31.88
N PRO A 137 14.05 8.05 -32.96
CA PRO A 137 15.25 8.88 -32.90
C PRO A 137 14.98 10.10 -32.03
N THR A 138 15.87 10.40 -31.09
CA THR A 138 15.79 11.62 -30.27
C THR A 138 16.59 12.78 -30.86
N GLY A 139 17.60 12.46 -31.66
CA GLY A 139 18.55 13.43 -32.22
C GLY A 139 19.78 13.67 -31.34
N TYR A 140 19.88 13.00 -30.19
CA TYR A 140 21.08 12.99 -29.33
C TYR A 140 21.97 11.79 -29.63
N ALA A 141 23.25 11.86 -29.27
CA ALA A 141 24.19 10.76 -29.51
C ALA A 141 24.14 9.71 -28.39
N GLU A 142 23.77 10.11 -27.18
CA GLU A 142 23.87 9.27 -25.99
C GLU A 142 22.83 9.74 -24.98
N ILE A 143 22.12 8.81 -24.35
CA ILE A 143 21.11 9.12 -23.33
C ILE A 143 21.32 8.17 -22.16
N ASP A 144 21.81 8.71 -21.05
CA ASP A 144 22.16 7.94 -19.86
C ASP A 144 20.92 7.78 -18.97
N GLY A 145 20.11 8.84 -18.84
CA GLY A 145 18.95 8.86 -17.94
C GLY A 145 17.65 9.27 -18.61
N ILE A 146 16.54 8.67 -18.20
CA ILE A 146 15.17 9.07 -18.57
C ILE A 146 14.23 8.97 -17.38
N THR A 147 13.25 9.88 -17.30
CA THR A 147 12.16 9.76 -16.32
C THR A 147 10.86 10.43 -16.76
N PHE A 148 9.72 9.87 -16.39
CA PHE A 148 8.41 10.47 -16.56
C PHE A 148 8.05 11.35 -15.37
N ARG A 149 7.62 12.58 -15.65
CA ARG A 149 7.14 13.48 -14.62
C ARG A 149 5.75 13.08 -14.13
N PRO A 150 5.54 12.76 -12.84
CA PRO A 150 4.26 12.21 -12.36
C PRO A 150 3.02 13.09 -12.60
N THR A 151 3.18 14.42 -12.71
CA THR A 151 2.04 15.36 -12.76
C THR A 151 1.45 15.57 -14.14
N ASP A 152 2.28 15.51 -15.18
CA ASP A 152 1.88 15.78 -16.58
C ASP A 152 2.34 14.69 -17.54
N ASN A 153 3.06 13.71 -17.00
CA ASN A 153 3.55 12.53 -17.68
C ASN A 153 4.44 12.84 -18.89
N THR A 154 5.05 14.02 -18.94
CA THR A 154 6.10 14.32 -19.92
C THR A 154 7.33 13.45 -19.66
N LEU A 155 8.00 12.99 -20.72
CA LEU A 155 9.28 12.28 -20.59
C LEU A 155 10.40 13.31 -20.53
N TRP A 156 11.28 13.16 -19.56
CA TRP A 156 12.52 13.90 -19.41
C TRP A 156 13.67 12.95 -19.63
N GLY A 157 14.79 13.47 -20.13
CA GLY A 157 16.00 12.68 -20.30
C GLY A 157 17.24 13.55 -20.20
N TRP A 158 18.37 12.93 -19.90
CA TRP A 158 19.66 13.58 -19.95
C TRP A 158 20.47 12.98 -21.10
N ALA A 159 20.92 13.84 -22.01
CA ALA A 159 21.83 13.43 -23.06
C ALA A 159 23.25 13.87 -22.70
N GLN A 160 24.21 12.94 -22.61
CA GLN A 160 25.59 13.23 -22.24
C GLN A 160 26.20 14.35 -23.11
N ASP A 161 25.87 14.34 -24.40
CA ASP A 161 26.39 15.25 -25.43
C ASP A 161 25.60 16.57 -25.57
N ALA A 162 24.57 16.82 -24.74
CA ALA A 162 23.77 18.04 -24.86
C ALA A 162 23.24 18.60 -23.52
N GLY A 163 22.74 17.74 -22.65
CA GLY A 163 22.14 18.09 -21.36
C GLY A 163 20.68 17.64 -21.23
N LEU A 164 19.96 18.28 -20.30
CA LEU A 164 18.57 17.92 -19.96
C LEU A 164 17.61 18.28 -21.10
N PHE A 165 16.85 17.30 -21.57
CA PHE A 165 15.78 17.47 -22.55
C PHE A 165 14.43 16.97 -22.03
N MET A 166 13.36 17.33 -22.74
CA MET A 166 12.00 16.89 -22.46
C MET A 166 11.26 16.59 -23.77
N ILE A 167 10.55 15.47 -23.79
CA ILE A 167 9.58 15.09 -24.82
C ILE A 167 8.17 15.34 -24.28
N PRO A 168 7.41 16.31 -24.86
CA PRO A 168 6.06 16.59 -24.41
C PRO A 168 5.08 15.49 -24.85
N ARG A 169 3.86 15.54 -24.31
CA ARG A 169 2.74 14.72 -24.79
C ARG A 169 2.04 15.39 -25.96
N VAL A 170 1.52 14.59 -26.90
CA VAL A 170 0.77 15.11 -28.05
C VAL A 170 -0.41 15.95 -27.56
N GLY A 171 -0.44 17.22 -27.96
CA GLY A 171 -1.49 18.17 -27.55
C GLY A 171 -1.50 18.53 -26.06
N GLY A 172 -0.49 18.11 -25.29
CA GLY A 172 -0.40 18.31 -23.84
C GLY A 172 -1.36 17.44 -23.02
N ASP A 173 -1.94 16.40 -23.61
CA ASP A 173 -2.77 15.43 -22.89
C ASP A 173 -1.86 14.41 -22.19
N PRO A 174 -1.86 14.31 -20.83
CA PRO A 174 -1.01 13.37 -20.10
C PRO A 174 -1.25 11.91 -20.47
N ASN A 175 -2.38 11.60 -21.10
CA ASN A 175 -2.76 10.25 -21.54
C ASN A 175 -2.45 9.97 -23.02
N ALA A 176 -1.96 10.96 -23.77
CA ALA A 176 -1.60 10.78 -25.17
C ALA A 176 -0.19 10.17 -25.32
N ASP A 177 0.16 9.78 -26.55
CA ASP A 177 1.52 9.33 -26.87
C ASP A 177 2.53 10.49 -26.74
N LEU A 178 3.81 10.12 -26.68
CA LEU A 178 4.93 11.05 -26.71
C LEU A 178 5.01 11.77 -28.06
N ASP A 179 5.25 13.08 -28.02
CA ASP A 179 5.40 13.93 -29.19
C ASP A 179 6.88 14.03 -29.59
N ILE A 180 7.38 12.92 -30.16
CA ILE A 180 8.79 12.73 -30.58
C ILE A 180 9.26 13.80 -31.57
N ASP A 181 8.35 14.42 -32.32
CA ASP A 181 8.70 15.49 -33.27
C ASP A 181 8.96 16.84 -32.56
N ASN A 182 8.70 16.95 -31.24
CA ASN A 182 8.74 18.19 -30.47
C ASN A 182 9.65 18.11 -29.22
N ILE A 183 10.77 17.39 -29.32
CA ILE A 183 11.80 17.32 -28.27
C ILE A 183 12.39 18.71 -28.01
N LYS A 184 12.56 19.05 -26.72
CA LYS A 184 13.07 20.35 -26.29
C LYS A 184 14.29 20.17 -25.40
N LEU A 185 15.40 20.77 -25.78
CA LEU A 185 16.52 20.98 -24.87
C LEU A 185 16.12 22.03 -23.82
N ILE A 186 16.19 21.65 -22.55
CA ILE A 186 15.81 22.48 -21.41
C ILE A 186 17.03 23.11 -20.77
N ILE A 187 18.11 22.33 -20.60
CA ILE A 187 19.40 22.79 -20.08
C ILE A 187 20.49 22.33 -21.04
N GLU A 188 21.24 23.27 -21.59
CA GLU A 188 22.47 22.98 -22.35
C GLU A 188 23.62 22.82 -21.35
N LYS A 189 23.96 21.57 -21.04
CA LYS A 189 25.04 21.19 -20.13
C LYS A 189 25.48 19.75 -20.41
N GLU A 190 26.60 19.62 -21.10
CA GLU A 190 27.29 18.35 -21.32
C GLU A 190 27.86 17.78 -20.00
N GLY A 191 27.98 16.46 -19.95
CA GLY A 191 28.63 15.69 -18.87
C GLY A 191 27.99 14.32 -18.67
N GLU A 192 28.66 13.44 -17.93
CA GLU A 192 28.18 12.10 -17.56
C GLU A 192 27.15 12.21 -16.42
N PHE A 193 25.88 12.33 -16.79
CA PHE A 193 24.75 12.39 -15.86
C PHE A 193 23.95 11.10 -15.98
N GLU A 194 24.56 10.06 -15.45
CA GLU A 194 24.18 8.66 -15.45
C GLU A 194 22.68 8.39 -15.43
N ASP A 195 21.93 8.94 -14.47
CA ASP A 195 20.47 8.78 -14.49
C ASP A 195 19.72 9.88 -13.73
N ILE A 196 18.43 10.02 -14.04
CA ILE A 196 17.52 11.05 -13.54
C ILE A 196 16.22 10.45 -13.01
N THR A 197 15.63 11.05 -11.98
CA THR A 197 14.30 10.64 -11.49
C THR A 197 13.54 11.79 -10.85
N TRP A 198 12.21 11.80 -11.01
CA TRP A 198 11.33 12.72 -10.31
C TRP A 198 10.99 12.23 -8.91
N ASP A 199 10.81 13.14 -7.98
CA ASP A 199 10.09 12.84 -6.76
C ASP A 199 8.63 12.47 -7.07
N LEU A 200 7.97 11.79 -6.14
CA LEU A 200 6.61 11.31 -6.34
C LEU A 200 5.58 12.44 -6.57
N SER A 201 5.91 13.68 -6.18
CA SER A 201 5.06 14.84 -6.41
C SER A 201 5.27 15.52 -7.77
N GLY A 202 6.32 15.13 -8.52
CA GLY A 202 6.71 15.77 -9.79
C GLY A 202 7.16 17.21 -9.64
N THR A 203 7.62 17.60 -8.45
CA THR A 203 8.11 18.96 -8.15
C THR A 203 9.62 19.03 -8.07
N VAL A 204 10.28 17.92 -7.75
CA VAL A 204 11.74 17.81 -7.64
C VAL A 204 12.26 16.79 -8.64
N LEU A 205 13.18 17.20 -9.52
CA LEU A 205 13.94 16.27 -10.36
C LEU A 205 15.30 16.04 -9.68
N CYS A 206 15.78 14.81 -9.60
CA CYS A 206 17.12 14.48 -9.12
C CYS A 206 17.94 13.87 -10.26
N VAL A 207 19.27 14.04 -10.20
CA VAL A 207 20.22 13.46 -11.16
C VAL A 207 21.51 13.04 -10.47
N ALA A 208 22.01 11.87 -10.86
CA ALA A 208 23.35 11.40 -10.51
C ALA A 208 24.35 11.91 -11.56
N GLU A 209 25.41 12.59 -11.14
CA GLU A 209 26.52 13.02 -12.00
C GLU A 209 27.78 12.26 -11.61
N ASN A 210 28.42 11.62 -12.58
CA ASN A 210 29.77 11.13 -12.48
C ASN A 210 30.74 12.26 -12.79
N VAL A 211 31.48 12.71 -11.77
CA VAL A 211 32.35 13.87 -11.93
C VAL A 211 33.72 13.41 -12.39
N HIS A 212 33.93 13.44 -13.70
CA HIS A 212 35.24 13.18 -14.30
C HIS A 212 36.09 14.46 -14.24
N GLU A 213 37.42 14.32 -14.09
CA GLU A 213 38.30 15.49 -14.06
C GLU A 213 38.20 16.25 -15.40
N ALA A 214 37.56 17.42 -15.38
CA ALA A 214 37.25 18.30 -16.50
C ALA A 214 37.97 17.96 -17.82
N TYR A 215 37.21 17.32 -18.72
CA TYR A 215 37.58 17.05 -20.10
C TYR A 215 38.02 18.34 -20.79
N ASN A 216 39.30 18.41 -21.19
CA ASN A 216 39.85 19.53 -21.95
C ASN A 216 39.85 19.26 -23.46
N HIS A 217 39.01 18.33 -23.93
CA HIS A 217 38.86 18.02 -25.33
C HIS A 217 37.59 18.70 -25.89
N PRO A 218 37.72 19.66 -26.81
CA PRO A 218 36.55 20.24 -27.46
C PRO A 218 35.87 19.16 -28.33
N TYR A 219 34.57 18.96 -28.13
CA TYR A 219 33.74 18.13 -29.01
C TYR A 219 33.91 18.56 -30.46
N ILE A 220 34.19 17.59 -31.34
CA ILE A 220 34.17 17.80 -32.78
C ILE A 220 32.92 17.11 -33.29
N TYR A 221 31.81 17.85 -33.35
CA TYR A 221 30.64 17.42 -34.10
C TYR A 221 31.02 17.35 -35.59
N THR A 222 31.22 16.14 -36.09
CA THR A 222 31.17 15.89 -37.53
C THR A 222 29.73 15.64 -37.93
N ASP A 223 29.34 16.06 -39.14
CA ASP A 223 27.98 15.84 -39.69
C ASP A 223 27.57 14.35 -39.74
N ASP A 224 28.51 13.42 -39.50
CA ASP A 224 28.27 12.00 -39.28
C ASP A 224 28.73 11.67 -37.84
N LEU A 225 27.76 11.41 -36.94
CA LEU A 225 27.83 10.80 -35.60
C LEU A 225 29.06 11.14 -34.73
N ALA A 226 28.81 11.81 -33.59
CA ALA A 226 29.81 11.94 -32.55
C ALA A 226 30.25 10.53 -32.11
N THR A 227 31.54 10.24 -32.28
CA THR A 227 32.17 9.04 -31.71
C THR A 227 33.12 9.59 -30.68
N HIS A 228 32.76 9.43 -29.41
CA HIS A 228 33.64 9.78 -28.33
C HIS A 228 34.46 8.54 -27.94
N SER A 229 35.52 8.76 -27.17
CA SER A 229 36.24 7.65 -26.56
C SER A 229 36.26 7.94 -25.07
N GLU A 230 35.48 7.17 -24.32
CA GLU A 230 35.45 7.16 -22.86
C GLU A 230 36.87 7.23 -22.28
N PRO A 231 37.13 8.13 -21.30
CA PRO A 231 38.40 8.13 -20.59
C PRO A 231 38.60 6.79 -19.86
N ASN A 232 39.83 6.28 -19.82
CA ASN A 232 40.10 4.97 -19.22
C ASN A 232 39.58 4.82 -17.77
N ALA A 233 38.64 3.87 -17.58
CA ALA A 233 38.26 3.14 -16.37
C ALA A 233 37.62 3.96 -15.22
N ASP A 234 36.30 4.00 -15.26
CA ASP A 234 35.35 4.78 -14.43
C ASP A 234 35.19 4.30 -13.00
N ALA A 235 35.84 3.17 -12.67
CA ALA A 235 35.74 2.45 -11.40
C ALA A 235 36.24 3.20 -10.13
N SER A 236 36.41 4.54 -10.14
CA SER A 236 36.73 5.33 -8.94
C SER A 236 36.40 6.83 -9.03
N VAL A 237 35.46 7.24 -9.88
CA VAL A 237 35.09 8.66 -10.00
C VAL A 237 34.30 9.14 -8.78
N SER A 238 34.24 10.47 -8.58
CA SER A 238 33.44 11.06 -7.50
C SER A 238 32.04 11.36 -8.01
N HIS A 239 31.02 11.10 -7.21
CA HIS A 239 29.64 11.33 -7.63
C HIS A 239 29.02 12.51 -6.92
N LYS A 240 28.10 13.17 -7.61
CA LYS A 240 27.22 14.19 -7.05
C LYS A 240 25.78 13.83 -7.31
N LEU A 241 24.95 14.07 -6.30
CA LEU A 241 23.50 14.05 -6.47
C LEU A 241 23.04 15.51 -6.50
N TRP A 242 22.47 15.89 -7.63
CA TRP A 242 21.81 17.17 -7.79
C TRP A 242 20.32 16.95 -7.68
N CYS A 243 19.60 17.86 -7.02
CA CYS A 243 18.16 17.90 -7.18
C CYS A 243 17.66 19.33 -7.38
N TYR A 244 16.60 19.43 -8.14
CA TYR A 244 16.06 20.64 -8.74
C TYR A 244 14.64 20.82 -8.28
N ASP A 245 14.33 21.90 -7.59
CA ASP A 245 12.94 22.35 -7.59
C ASP A 245 12.66 22.79 -9.04
N VAL A 246 11.64 22.20 -9.67
CA VAL A 246 11.15 22.64 -10.97
C VAL A 246 9.86 23.40 -10.71
N PRO A 247 9.91 24.73 -10.47
CA PRO A 247 8.70 25.53 -10.41
C PRO A 247 7.91 25.31 -11.69
N THR A 248 6.62 25.64 -11.67
CA THR A 248 5.74 25.63 -12.85
C THR A 248 6.15 26.62 -13.97
N GLY A 249 7.43 26.98 -14.10
CA GLY A 249 8.00 27.85 -15.13
C GLY A 249 9.45 27.49 -15.47
N ASP A 250 9.90 27.97 -16.63
CA ASP A 250 11.08 27.50 -17.40
C ASP A 250 12.47 27.72 -16.77
N VAL A 251 12.59 28.14 -15.50
CA VAL A 251 13.89 28.38 -14.87
C VAL A 251 14.20 27.28 -13.88
N ILE A 252 15.03 26.33 -14.32
CA ILE A 252 15.55 25.26 -13.46
C ILE A 252 16.79 25.77 -12.72
N ASN A 253 16.73 25.79 -11.39
CA ASN A 253 17.89 26.12 -10.55
C ASN A 253 18.55 24.83 -10.07
N ILE A 254 19.77 24.61 -10.54
CA ILE A 254 20.61 23.46 -10.16
C ILE A 254 21.16 23.65 -8.76
N THR A 255 20.73 22.80 -7.81
CA THR A 255 21.31 22.76 -6.47
C THR A 255 21.94 21.40 -6.20
N GLU A 256 23.22 21.43 -5.85
CA GLU A 256 23.94 20.26 -5.34
C GLU A 256 23.30 19.87 -4.00
N LYS A 257 22.69 18.68 -3.93
CA LYS A 257 22.09 18.18 -2.68
C LYS A 257 23.10 17.40 -1.88
N CYS A 258 23.79 16.48 -2.56
CA CYS A 258 24.73 15.57 -1.92
C CYS A 258 26.03 15.48 -2.73
N ASN A 259 27.17 15.46 -2.02
CA ASN A 259 28.50 15.50 -2.61
C ASN A 259 29.38 14.42 -1.98
N ASP A 260 29.97 13.56 -2.79
CA ASP A 260 30.86 12.45 -2.37
C ASP A 260 30.21 11.50 -1.35
N THR A 261 28.89 11.46 -1.34
CA THR A 261 28.07 10.68 -0.40
C THR A 261 27.64 9.33 -0.95
N LEU A 262 27.66 9.16 -2.27
CA LEU A 262 27.30 7.89 -2.92
C LEU A 262 28.45 6.86 -2.87
N GLY A 263 29.62 7.27 -2.40
CA GLY A 263 30.84 6.48 -2.34
C GLY A 263 31.77 6.77 -3.52
N LYS A 264 32.69 5.86 -3.80
CA LYS A 264 33.56 5.87 -4.99
C LYS A 264 33.19 4.74 -5.94
N ILE A 265 31.90 4.48 -6.02
CA ILE A 265 31.34 3.48 -6.91
C ILE A 265 30.34 4.24 -7.75
N GLU A 266 30.61 4.19 -9.03
CA GLU A 266 29.82 4.72 -10.11
C GLU A 266 28.38 4.27 -10.04
N VAL A 267 27.49 5.26 -10.16
CA VAL A 267 26.05 5.11 -10.01
C VAL A 267 25.49 5.23 -11.40
N GLU A 268 25.01 4.14 -11.95
CA GLU A 268 24.47 4.12 -13.31
C GLU A 268 22.96 4.30 -13.27
N ALA A 269 22.21 3.48 -12.52
CA ALA A 269 20.78 3.71 -12.35
C ALA A 269 20.39 4.61 -11.16
N LEU A 270 19.31 5.37 -11.30
CA LEU A 270 18.70 6.20 -10.27
C LEU A 270 17.17 6.20 -10.42
N ASP A 271 16.46 5.84 -9.36
CA ASP A 271 15.00 5.99 -9.36
C ASP A 271 14.44 6.39 -7.99
N VAL A 272 13.25 6.97 -7.96
CA VAL A 272 12.54 7.32 -6.74
C VAL A 272 11.96 6.05 -6.12
N MET A 273 12.13 5.91 -4.81
CA MET A 273 11.52 4.78 -4.10
C MET A 273 10.01 5.01 -3.98
N PRO A 274 9.16 4.06 -4.45
CA PRO A 274 7.73 4.14 -4.20
C PRO A 274 7.40 4.35 -2.72
N TYR A 275 6.38 5.17 -2.43
CA TYR A 275 5.97 5.58 -1.07
C TYR A 275 5.77 4.40 -0.11
N HIS A 276 5.45 3.22 -0.65
CA HIS A 276 5.21 2.01 0.12
C HIS A 276 6.47 1.18 0.45
N ILE A 277 7.68 1.66 0.15
CA ILE A 277 8.90 0.91 0.48
C ILE A 277 9.86 1.76 1.31
N GLY A 278 9.90 3.08 1.11
CA GLY A 278 10.80 4.00 1.80
C GLY A 278 10.07 5.09 2.59
N ASP A 279 10.80 5.73 3.52
CA ASP A 279 10.38 6.99 4.13
C ASP A 279 10.76 8.17 3.18
N ASP A 280 9.95 9.23 3.22
CA ASP A 280 10.03 10.53 2.50
C ASP A 280 11.32 10.79 1.67
N ASP A 281 11.16 10.83 0.34
CA ASP A 281 12.14 11.25 -0.68
C ASP A 281 13.43 10.41 -0.77
N SER A 282 13.36 9.12 -0.43
CA SER A 282 14.47 8.19 -0.66
C SER A 282 14.56 7.80 -2.13
N LEU A 283 15.77 7.77 -2.68
CA LEU A 283 16.05 7.26 -4.03
C LEU A 283 16.72 5.90 -3.92
N VAL A 284 16.53 5.06 -4.93
CA VAL A 284 17.26 3.82 -5.16
C VAL A 284 18.33 4.10 -6.21
N ILE A 285 19.53 3.60 -5.97
CA ILE A 285 20.66 3.69 -6.92
C ILE A 285 21.15 2.31 -7.31
N GLY A 286 21.44 2.13 -8.60
CA GLY A 286 22.29 1.07 -9.15
C GLY A 286 23.76 1.46 -9.08
N TYR A 287 24.66 0.51 -9.23
CA TYR A 287 26.11 0.78 -9.22
C TYR A 287 26.84 -0.06 -10.28
N HIS A 288 27.75 0.57 -11.02
CA HIS A 288 28.71 -0.08 -11.92
C HIS A 288 29.75 -0.89 -11.13
N ASN A 289 30.11 -2.06 -11.65
CA ASN A 289 31.36 -2.78 -11.32
C ASN A 289 31.64 -3.03 -9.83
N SER A 290 30.63 -3.37 -9.06
CA SER A 290 30.81 -3.68 -7.63
C SER A 290 31.21 -5.16 -7.40
N ASN A 291 32.43 -5.54 -7.76
CA ASN A 291 33.04 -6.85 -7.39
C ASN A 291 32.10 -8.07 -7.52
N ASN A 292 31.33 -8.14 -8.60
CA ASN A 292 30.47 -9.27 -8.99
C ASN A 292 29.12 -9.44 -8.26
N LEU A 293 28.58 -8.41 -7.60
CA LEU A 293 27.21 -8.51 -7.07
C LEU A 293 26.44 -7.24 -7.44
N PRO A 294 25.23 -7.33 -8.03
CA PRO A 294 24.42 -6.13 -8.24
C PRO A 294 24.18 -5.54 -6.86
N VAL A 295 24.60 -4.28 -6.71
CA VAL A 295 24.41 -3.54 -5.48
C VAL A 295 23.37 -2.50 -5.76
N PHE A 296 22.25 -2.60 -5.07
CA PHE A 296 21.35 -1.48 -4.93
C PHE A 296 21.63 -0.83 -3.59
N ALA A 297 21.50 0.49 -3.52
CA ALA A 297 21.44 1.16 -2.24
C ALA A 297 20.30 2.18 -2.24
N MET A 298 19.85 2.57 -1.05
CA MET A 298 18.94 3.69 -0.92
C MET A 298 19.73 4.91 -0.48
N VAL A 299 19.46 6.06 -1.08
CA VAL A 299 19.98 7.34 -0.62
C VAL A 299 18.83 8.19 -0.13
N ASN A 300 18.92 8.64 1.12
CA ASN A 300 18.01 9.63 1.64
C ASN A 300 18.50 11.02 1.21
N THR A 301 17.77 11.68 0.30
CA THR A 301 18.14 12.97 -0.31
C THR A 301 18.31 14.10 0.71
N ASN A 302 17.57 14.05 1.81
CA ASN A 302 17.61 15.06 2.86
C ASN A 302 18.85 14.95 3.77
N THR A 303 19.34 13.73 4.01
CA THR A 303 20.49 13.47 4.91
C THR A 303 21.76 13.09 4.17
N CYS A 304 21.66 12.82 2.87
CA CYS A 304 22.71 12.29 2.01
C CYS A 304 23.36 11.02 2.57
N LYS A 305 22.58 10.23 3.32
CA LYS A 305 23.04 8.94 3.84
C LYS A 305 22.60 7.83 2.91
N VAL A 306 23.58 7.03 2.51
CA VAL A 306 23.35 5.77 1.82
C VAL A 306 23.07 4.68 2.86
N SER A 307 21.98 3.95 2.68
CA SER A 307 21.60 2.81 3.52
C SER A 307 22.52 1.61 3.30
N GLU A 308 22.26 0.50 4.00
CA GLU A 308 22.94 -0.74 3.67
C GLU A 308 22.72 -1.12 2.20
N LYS A 309 23.82 -1.53 1.57
CA LYS A 309 23.90 -2.06 0.23
C LYS A 309 23.18 -3.40 0.18
N ILE A 310 22.13 -3.49 -0.62
CA ILE A 310 21.42 -4.74 -0.85
C ILE A 310 22.17 -5.45 -1.97
N VAL A 311 22.68 -6.63 -1.62
CA VAL A 311 23.49 -7.49 -2.48
C VAL A 311 22.63 -8.66 -2.91
N TYR A 312 22.41 -8.82 -4.21
CA TYR A 312 21.47 -9.84 -4.71
C TYR A 312 22.19 -11.07 -5.24
N ASN A 313 21.60 -12.24 -4.96
CA ASN A 313 21.99 -13.49 -5.62
C ASN A 313 21.25 -13.55 -6.95
N MET A 314 21.98 -13.46 -8.07
CA MET A 314 21.44 -13.72 -9.41
C MET A 314 21.48 -15.24 -9.67
N PRO A 315 20.34 -15.97 -9.64
CA PRO A 315 20.31 -17.39 -10.00
C PRO A 315 20.43 -17.62 -11.52
N TYR A 316 20.43 -16.54 -12.31
CA TYR A 316 20.45 -16.61 -13.77
C TYR A 316 21.81 -17.12 -14.27
N ASN A 317 21.80 -18.34 -14.82
CA ASN A 317 22.98 -19.10 -15.24
C ASN A 317 23.69 -18.52 -16.49
N HIS A 318 23.18 -17.44 -17.09
CA HIS A 318 23.93 -16.60 -18.03
C HIS A 318 24.63 -15.49 -17.25
N VAL A 319 25.50 -15.92 -16.32
CA VAL A 319 26.55 -15.05 -15.79
C VAL A 319 27.43 -14.67 -16.97
N LEU A 320 27.10 -13.53 -17.59
CA LEU A 320 28.03 -12.66 -18.30
C LEU A 320 29.14 -12.36 -17.29
N GLU A 321 30.20 -13.17 -17.33
CA GLU A 321 31.54 -12.98 -16.75
C GLU A 321 31.67 -12.29 -15.36
N GLY A 322 30.63 -12.36 -14.52
CA GLY A 322 30.62 -11.84 -13.16
C GLY A 322 30.58 -10.31 -13.04
N ARG A 323 30.02 -9.55 -13.98
CA ARG A 323 29.91 -8.08 -13.82
C ARG A 323 28.47 -7.64 -13.93
N PRO A 324 27.77 -7.47 -12.80
CA PRO A 324 26.47 -6.83 -12.80
C PRO A 324 26.66 -5.32 -12.89
N ASP A 325 26.17 -4.76 -13.99
CA ASP A 325 25.96 -3.33 -14.24
C ASP A 325 24.48 -3.09 -14.39
N ILE A 326 23.98 -2.06 -13.72
CA ILE A 326 22.55 -1.76 -13.73
C ILE A 326 22.42 -0.32 -14.18
N GLU A 327 22.06 -0.17 -15.44
CA GLU A 327 22.01 1.11 -16.13
C GLU A 327 20.71 1.86 -15.87
N GLY A 328 19.58 1.15 -15.92
CA GLY A 328 18.26 1.75 -15.78
C GLY A 328 17.37 1.00 -14.81
N LEU A 329 16.46 1.72 -14.16
CA LEU A 329 15.44 1.16 -13.27
C LEU A 329 14.05 1.72 -13.55
N ALA A 330 13.04 0.87 -13.40
CA ALA A 330 11.65 1.31 -13.36
C ALA A 330 10.81 0.43 -12.44
N TRP A 331 9.82 1.01 -11.77
CA TRP A 331 8.96 0.29 -10.83
C TRP A 331 7.54 0.21 -11.33
N LEU A 332 7.04 -1.00 -11.57
CA LEU A 332 5.61 -1.24 -11.62
C LEU A 332 5.14 -1.71 -10.26
N CYS A 333 5.00 -0.73 -9.38
CA CYS A 333 4.46 -0.98 -8.06
C CYS A 333 3.10 -0.32 -7.98
N PRO A 334 2.05 -1.03 -7.53
CA PRO A 334 0.74 -0.43 -7.36
C PRO A 334 0.91 0.80 -6.48
N TRP A 335 0.72 1.96 -7.11
CA TRP A 335 0.38 3.15 -6.38
C TRP A 335 -0.78 2.75 -5.49
N CYS A 336 -0.74 3.20 -4.24
CA CYS A 336 -1.86 3.13 -3.34
C CYS A 336 -3.02 3.76 -4.08
N VAL A 337 -3.87 2.94 -4.68
CA VAL A 337 -5.01 3.48 -5.39
C VAL A 337 -5.82 4.16 -4.31
N ASP A 338 -5.99 5.48 -4.44
CA ASP A 338 -6.92 6.27 -3.63
C ASP A 338 -8.34 5.87 -4.06
N GLU A 339 -8.65 4.59 -3.94
CA GLU A 339 -9.90 3.93 -4.28
C GLU A 339 -10.54 3.42 -3.00
N TRP A 340 -11.86 3.33 -3.07
CA TRP A 340 -12.63 2.74 -1.99
C TRP A 340 -12.56 1.22 -2.08
N SER A 341 -12.14 0.58 -1.00
CA SER A 341 -12.40 -0.83 -0.78
C SER A 341 -13.82 -0.95 -0.22
N TYR A 342 -14.68 -1.68 -0.91
CA TYR A 342 -16.07 -1.91 -0.51
C TYR A 342 -16.26 -3.36 -0.08
N VAL A 343 -17.06 -3.56 0.96
CA VAL A 343 -17.65 -4.86 1.29
C VAL A 343 -19.14 -4.67 1.53
N THR A 344 -19.94 -5.58 0.99
CA THR A 344 -21.38 -5.61 1.21
C THR A 344 -21.75 -6.83 2.02
N ASP A 345 -22.66 -6.64 2.96
CA ASP A 345 -23.42 -7.75 3.49
C ASP A 345 -24.53 -8.11 2.52
N TYR A 346 -24.29 -9.14 1.70
CA TYR A 346 -25.27 -9.63 0.73
C TYR A 346 -26.45 -10.34 1.40
N SER A 347 -26.29 -10.79 2.63
CA SER A 347 -27.39 -11.26 3.43
C SER A 347 -27.98 -10.06 4.15
N ALA A 348 -28.72 -9.24 3.40
CA ALA A 348 -29.87 -8.60 4.03
C ALA A 348 -30.77 -9.77 4.45
N ASP A 349 -30.51 -10.34 5.63
CA ASP A 349 -31.02 -11.62 6.11
C ASP A 349 -32.53 -11.44 6.17
N ASN A 350 -33.26 -11.61 5.06
CA ASN A 350 -34.64 -11.18 4.92
C ASN A 350 -35.56 -12.19 5.60
N VAL A 351 -35.29 -12.43 6.89
CA VAL A 351 -36.15 -13.04 7.89
C VAL A 351 -37.34 -12.12 8.13
N GLY A 352 -38.07 -11.82 7.05
CA GLY A 352 -39.37 -11.19 7.03
C GLY A 352 -40.38 -12.15 7.63
N GLY A 353 -40.36 -12.26 8.96
CA GLY A 353 -41.59 -12.49 9.68
C GLY A 353 -42.36 -11.17 9.65
N GLU A 354 -43.26 -10.98 8.69
CA GLU A 354 -44.34 -9.98 8.81
C GLU A 354 -45.16 -10.20 10.09
N ASP A 355 -45.01 -11.37 10.70
CA ASP A 355 -45.60 -11.76 11.96
C ASP A 355 -44.48 -11.88 13.00
N GLY A 356 -44.37 -10.90 13.91
CA GLY A 356 -43.53 -10.94 15.11
C GLY A 356 -43.92 -12.05 16.10
N THR A 357 -44.02 -13.27 15.60
CA THR A 357 -44.38 -14.48 16.33
C THR A 357 -43.14 -15.04 16.98
N TRP A 358 -43.11 -14.86 18.30
CA TRP A 358 -42.16 -15.44 19.23
C TRP A 358 -42.02 -16.95 18.96
N VAL A 359 -40.82 -17.38 18.57
CA VAL A 359 -40.52 -18.82 18.44
C VAL A 359 -40.11 -19.33 19.81
N GLU A 360 -40.96 -20.16 20.43
CA GLU A 360 -40.58 -20.95 21.60
C GLU A 360 -39.55 -22.00 21.18
N ASP A 361 -38.38 -22.00 21.82
CA ASP A 361 -37.49 -23.16 21.78
C ASP A 361 -38.13 -24.30 22.59
N PRO A 362 -38.47 -25.44 21.96
CA PRO A 362 -39.14 -26.54 22.65
C PRO A 362 -38.23 -27.34 23.61
N ASN A 363 -36.91 -27.05 23.68
CA ASN A 363 -35.95 -27.88 24.42
C ASN A 363 -35.22 -27.18 25.59
N GLU A 364 -35.44 -25.90 25.86
CA GLU A 364 -34.85 -25.23 27.04
C GLU A 364 -35.90 -24.45 27.85
N GLU A 365 -35.89 -24.66 29.17
CA GLU A 365 -36.71 -23.89 30.13
C GLU A 365 -36.53 -22.38 29.89
N MET A 366 -37.65 -21.70 29.60
CA MET A 366 -37.79 -20.24 29.42
C MET A 366 -36.78 -19.41 30.23
N LYS A 367 -35.63 -19.10 29.63
CA LYS A 367 -34.73 -18.04 30.08
C LYS A 367 -34.14 -17.32 28.88
N LYS A 368 -34.31 -15.99 28.93
CA LYS A 368 -33.81 -14.94 28.04
C LYS A 368 -34.57 -14.76 26.72
N VAL A 369 -35.26 -13.62 26.70
CA VAL A 369 -35.77 -12.87 25.54
C VAL A 369 -34.90 -13.11 24.31
N SER A 370 -35.48 -13.63 23.23
CA SER A 370 -34.78 -13.81 21.96
C SER A 370 -34.25 -12.46 21.44
N PRO A 371 -33.12 -12.42 20.72
CA PRO A 371 -32.66 -11.23 20.00
C PRO A 371 -33.58 -11.06 18.77
N ILE A 372 -34.57 -10.18 18.85
CA ILE A 372 -35.80 -10.32 18.03
C ILE A 372 -35.80 -9.63 16.67
N LEU A 373 -34.71 -8.99 16.24
CA LEU A 373 -34.66 -8.38 14.92
C LEU A 373 -33.30 -8.70 14.29
N VAL A 374 -33.29 -9.64 13.35
CA VAL A 374 -32.18 -9.96 12.45
C VAL A 374 -32.72 -9.71 11.05
N GLY A 375 -31.92 -9.08 10.18
CA GLY A 375 -32.27 -8.91 8.78
C GLY A 375 -32.53 -7.51 8.29
N GLY A 376 -32.75 -7.38 6.98
CA GLY A 376 -32.94 -6.10 6.30
C GLY A 376 -34.06 -5.18 6.82
N ASN A 377 -35.01 -5.68 7.62
CA ASN A 377 -36.04 -4.85 8.28
C ASN A 377 -35.70 -4.54 9.76
N SER A 378 -34.60 -5.06 10.26
CA SER A 378 -34.07 -4.82 11.60
C SER A 378 -33.43 -3.43 11.65
N PRO A 379 -33.60 -2.70 12.78
CA PRO A 379 -32.81 -1.49 13.04
C PRO A 379 -31.33 -1.79 13.25
N PHE A 380 -30.93 -3.07 13.30
CA PHE A 380 -29.55 -3.51 13.51
C PHE A 380 -28.87 -3.98 12.22
N GLU A 381 -29.47 -3.82 11.04
CA GLU A 381 -28.83 -4.29 9.81
C GLU A 381 -27.68 -3.37 9.37
N ILE A 382 -26.55 -3.96 8.98
CA ILE A 382 -25.41 -3.34 8.32
C ILE A 382 -25.35 -3.90 6.89
N TYR A 383 -25.59 -3.05 5.89
CA TYR A 383 -25.59 -3.47 4.48
C TYR A 383 -24.20 -3.45 3.85
N GLY A 384 -23.30 -2.62 4.37
CA GLY A 384 -21.99 -2.48 3.79
C GLY A 384 -21.07 -1.55 4.55
N MET A 385 -19.80 -1.69 4.24
CA MET A 385 -18.72 -0.90 4.77
C MET A 385 -17.76 -0.56 3.63
N ALA A 386 -17.22 0.66 3.66
CA ALA A 386 -16.19 1.08 2.73
C ALA A 386 -15.01 1.67 3.49
N MET A 387 -13.81 1.49 2.96
CA MET A 387 -12.59 2.08 3.52
C MET A 387 -11.71 2.65 2.41
N LYS A 388 -11.09 3.80 2.66
CA LYS A 388 -10.20 4.48 1.71
C LYS A 388 -9.06 5.19 2.44
N GLN A 389 -7.84 5.02 1.94
CA GLN A 389 -6.71 5.89 2.28
C GLN A 389 -6.76 7.11 1.35
N THR A 390 -6.48 8.30 1.89
CA THR A 390 -6.33 9.55 1.11
C THR A 390 -5.16 10.34 1.66
N HIS A 391 -4.62 11.26 0.86
CA HIS A 391 -3.59 12.20 1.29
C HIS A 391 -4.11 13.64 1.15
N ASN A 392 -3.69 14.54 2.05
CA ASN A 392 -3.91 15.97 1.84
C ASN A 392 -2.78 16.57 0.98
N GLU A 393 -2.87 17.87 0.69
CA GLU A 393 -1.84 18.61 -0.08
C GLU A 393 -0.45 18.57 0.58
N ASP A 394 -0.37 18.33 1.90
CA ASP A 394 0.88 18.20 2.65
C ASP A 394 1.38 16.74 2.74
N GLY A 395 0.80 15.80 1.98
CA GLY A 395 1.17 14.37 2.00
C GLY A 395 0.72 13.60 3.26
N VAL A 396 -0.07 14.21 4.15
CA VAL A 396 -0.57 13.53 5.36
C VAL A 396 -1.64 12.53 4.99
N ALA A 397 -1.38 11.25 5.27
CA ALA A 397 -2.32 10.16 5.04
C ALA A 397 -3.45 10.12 6.08
N PHE A 398 -4.67 9.93 5.58
CA PHE A 398 -5.89 9.72 6.36
C PHE A 398 -6.56 8.42 5.95
N ILE A 399 -7.12 7.72 6.93
CA ILE A 399 -8.03 6.59 6.69
C ILE A 399 -9.46 7.09 6.89
N THR A 400 -10.30 6.86 5.90
CA THR A 400 -11.74 7.09 5.98
C THR A 400 -12.46 5.76 5.97
N VAL A 401 -13.43 5.59 6.87
CA VAL A 401 -14.33 4.43 6.94
C VAL A 401 -15.75 4.93 6.84
N ALA A 402 -16.58 4.26 6.03
CA ALA A 402 -17.99 4.55 5.86
C ALA A 402 -18.84 3.29 6.10
N PHE A 403 -20.06 3.48 6.56
CA PHE A 403 -21.04 2.42 6.78
C PHE A 403 -22.38 2.79 6.13
N ASN A 404 -23.10 1.80 5.61
CA ASN A 404 -24.52 1.90 5.27
C ASN A 404 -25.30 0.88 6.12
N ALA A 405 -26.26 1.35 6.91
CA ALA A 405 -26.94 0.55 7.92
C ALA A 405 -28.32 1.11 8.28
N ASN A 406 -29.13 0.34 8.99
CA ASN A 406 -30.38 0.80 9.61
C ASN A 406 -30.17 1.32 11.04
N LEU A 407 -29.00 1.10 11.64
CA LEU A 407 -28.69 1.59 12.97
C LEU A 407 -28.17 3.05 12.88
N PRO A 408 -28.84 4.05 13.48
CA PRO A 408 -28.28 5.40 13.56
C PRO A 408 -27.02 5.42 14.42
N LEU A 409 -26.18 6.44 14.27
CA LEU A 409 -24.92 6.59 14.99
C LEU A 409 -25.10 6.61 16.52
N GLU A 410 -26.23 7.15 16.99
CA GLU A 410 -26.60 7.21 18.40
C GLU A 410 -27.04 5.85 18.99
N GLY A 411 -27.19 4.82 18.15
CA GLY A 411 -27.72 3.53 18.53
C GLY A 411 -29.25 3.52 18.65
N PHE A 412 -29.79 2.40 19.11
CA PHE A 412 -31.22 2.17 19.21
C PHE A 412 -31.68 2.15 20.67
N ASP A 413 -32.62 3.04 21.02
CA ASP A 413 -33.24 3.03 22.35
C ASP A 413 -34.14 1.81 22.51
N SER A 414 -33.69 0.84 23.31
CA SER A 414 -34.42 -0.41 23.54
C SER A 414 -35.76 -0.22 24.24
N ASN A 415 -36.06 0.94 24.83
CA ASN A 415 -37.39 1.25 25.35
C ASN A 415 -38.45 1.43 24.24
N ASN A 416 -38.02 1.66 23.00
CA ASN A 416 -38.88 1.73 21.83
C ASN A 416 -39.12 0.36 21.19
N LEU A 417 -38.40 -0.69 21.61
CA LEU A 417 -38.78 -2.04 21.27
C LEU A 417 -40.11 -2.32 21.99
N LEU A 418 -41.16 -2.68 21.25
CA LEU A 418 -42.44 -3.14 21.78
C LEU A 418 -42.33 -4.52 22.44
N VAL A 419 -41.28 -4.75 23.25
CA VAL A 419 -41.17 -5.92 24.10
C VAL A 419 -42.20 -5.75 25.19
N GLU A 420 -43.23 -6.60 25.21
CA GLU A 420 -44.21 -6.57 26.29
C GLU A 420 -43.48 -6.63 27.64
N PRO A 421 -43.77 -5.72 28.58
CA PRO A 421 -43.02 -5.56 29.83
C PRO A 421 -43.14 -6.72 30.83
N ASN A 422 -43.70 -7.87 30.41
CA ASN A 422 -44.09 -8.97 31.27
C ASN A 422 -43.37 -10.30 31.02
N VAL A 423 -42.22 -10.32 30.33
CA VAL A 423 -41.33 -11.49 30.39
C VAL A 423 -40.70 -11.55 31.80
N ALA A 424 -41.37 -12.29 32.69
CA ALA A 424 -41.05 -12.42 34.10
C ALA A 424 -39.63 -13.01 34.29
N GLY A 425 -38.62 -12.13 34.45
CA GLY A 425 -37.25 -12.53 34.78
C GLY A 425 -36.17 -11.50 34.43
N SER A 426 -36.41 -10.61 33.45
CA SER A 426 -35.45 -9.57 33.04
C SER A 426 -35.55 -8.31 33.92
N THR A 427 -35.22 -8.45 35.21
CA THR A 427 -35.11 -7.30 36.13
C THR A 427 -33.86 -6.44 35.90
N LYS A 428 -33.14 -6.56 34.76
CA LYS A 428 -32.11 -5.59 34.37
C LYS A 428 -32.76 -4.30 33.87
N LYS A 429 -33.32 -3.58 34.84
CA LYS A 429 -33.76 -2.19 34.77
C LYS A 429 -32.53 -1.33 34.44
N GLY A 430 -32.22 -1.11 33.17
CA GLY A 430 -31.09 -0.24 32.83
C GLY A 430 -30.51 -0.30 31.43
N ILE A 431 -30.84 -1.30 30.60
CA ILE A 431 -30.40 -1.29 29.19
C ILE A 431 -31.29 -0.28 28.48
N ARG A 432 -30.72 0.86 28.09
CA ARG A 432 -31.47 1.95 27.44
C ARG A 432 -31.05 2.14 25.99
N ASN A 433 -29.92 1.61 25.57
CA ASN A 433 -29.41 1.81 24.22
C ASN A 433 -28.61 0.58 23.79
N ILE A 434 -28.86 0.10 22.57
CA ILE A 434 -27.99 -0.87 21.90
C ILE A 434 -27.29 -0.08 20.80
N GLY A 435 -25.99 0.12 20.95
CA GLY A 435 -25.17 0.92 20.06
C GLY A 435 -24.32 0.09 19.11
N TRP A 436 -23.51 0.82 18.36
CA TRP A 436 -22.39 0.28 17.60
C TRP A 436 -21.30 -0.23 18.55
N GLY A 437 -20.63 -1.31 18.18
CA GLY A 437 -19.33 -1.64 18.75
C GLY A 437 -18.23 -0.69 18.26
N ASP A 438 -17.01 -0.95 18.69
CA ASP A 438 -15.82 -0.27 18.19
C ASP A 438 -15.36 -0.91 16.88
N PHE A 439 -14.86 -0.12 15.94
CA PHE A 439 -14.27 -0.61 14.70
C PHE A 439 -12.85 -1.10 14.97
N ILE A 440 -12.54 -2.36 14.67
CA ILE A 440 -11.26 -2.99 15.03
C ILE A 440 -10.52 -3.37 13.76
N MET A 441 -9.23 -3.00 13.67
CA MET A 441 -8.35 -3.33 12.55
C MET A 441 -7.18 -4.15 13.07
N ARG A 442 -6.87 -5.26 12.42
CA ARG A 442 -5.72 -6.11 12.71
C ARG A 442 -4.86 -6.25 11.46
N PHE A 443 -3.61 -5.80 11.56
CA PHE A 443 -2.62 -5.91 10.48
C PHE A 443 -1.90 -7.25 10.57
N THR A 444 -1.85 -7.99 9.46
CA THR A 444 -1.31 -9.37 9.43
C THR A 444 0.21 -9.41 9.45
N ASN A 445 0.86 -8.42 8.86
CA ASN A 445 2.30 -8.30 8.75
C ASN A 445 2.99 -7.76 10.02
N THR A 446 2.32 -6.88 10.77
CA THR A 446 2.89 -6.23 11.97
C THR A 446 2.31 -6.77 13.28
N GLU A 447 1.24 -7.56 13.23
CA GLU A 447 0.40 -7.95 14.38
C GLU A 447 -0.18 -6.74 15.14
N ALA A 448 -0.10 -5.53 14.57
CA ALA A 448 -0.66 -4.33 15.18
C ALA A 448 -2.18 -4.41 15.20
N VAL A 449 -2.77 -4.05 16.35
CA VAL A 449 -4.22 -3.98 16.52
C VAL A 449 -4.62 -2.56 16.87
N TYR A 450 -5.45 -2.00 15.99
CA TYR A 450 -6.04 -0.69 16.14
C TYR A 450 -7.54 -0.80 16.41
N GLY A 451 -8.08 0.20 17.08
CA GLY A 451 -9.50 0.30 17.32
C GLY A 451 -9.97 1.74 17.27
N VAL A 452 -11.11 1.99 16.66
CA VAL A 452 -11.74 3.30 16.61
C VAL A 452 -13.01 3.27 17.43
N HIS A 453 -13.04 4.07 18.49
CA HIS A 453 -14.25 4.37 19.21
C HIS A 453 -14.88 5.61 18.60
N PHE A 454 -15.98 5.45 17.85
CA PHE A 454 -16.59 6.51 17.06
C PHE A 454 -18.03 6.85 17.47
N ALA A 455 -18.75 5.92 18.07
CA ALA A 455 -20.11 6.12 18.57
C ALA A 455 -20.09 6.42 20.07
N ALA A 456 -20.57 7.60 20.47
CA ALA A 456 -20.60 7.99 21.89
C ALA A 456 -21.57 7.14 22.73
N ALA A 457 -22.48 6.42 22.09
CA ALA A 457 -23.49 5.60 22.72
C ALA A 457 -23.07 4.13 22.92
N ASN A 458 -21.83 3.81 22.55
CA ASN A 458 -21.18 2.52 22.76
C ASN A 458 -20.70 2.37 24.23
N ASP A 459 -20.89 1.20 24.80
CA ASP A 459 -20.56 0.73 26.16
C ASP A 459 -19.05 0.62 26.44
N SER A 460 -18.21 0.85 25.43
CA SER A 460 -16.78 1.00 25.57
C SER A 460 -16.45 2.11 26.59
N PRO A 461 -15.54 1.89 27.56
CA PRO A 461 -15.18 2.90 28.55
C PRO A 461 -14.28 4.02 27.98
N ARG A 462 -14.14 4.09 26.66
CA ARG A 462 -13.21 4.94 25.93
C ARG A 462 -13.86 6.26 25.55
N LYS A 463 -13.03 7.25 25.20
CA LYS A 463 -13.49 8.50 24.56
C LYS A 463 -13.38 8.35 23.06
N LEU A 464 -14.09 9.18 22.29
CA LEU A 464 -13.98 9.17 20.83
C LEU A 464 -12.51 9.30 20.40
N GLY A 465 -12.06 8.47 19.46
CA GLY A 465 -10.68 8.49 18.99
C GLY A 465 -10.18 7.15 18.44
N LEU A 466 -8.97 7.21 17.86
CA LEU A 466 -8.20 6.07 17.41
C LEU A 466 -7.30 5.56 18.55
N TYR A 467 -7.29 4.24 18.75
CA TYR A 467 -6.52 3.55 19.77
C TYR A 467 -5.58 2.52 19.16
N LYS A 468 -4.37 2.41 19.71
CA LYS A 468 -3.35 1.41 19.40
C LYS A 468 -3.25 0.38 20.53
N ASP A 469 -2.71 -0.80 20.20
CA ASP A 469 -2.47 -1.93 21.11
C ASP A 469 -3.76 -2.36 21.79
N VAL A 470 -4.81 -2.45 20.97
CA VAL A 470 -6.17 -2.67 21.44
C VAL A 470 -6.37 -4.07 21.97
N ILE A 471 -6.95 -4.15 23.17
CA ILE A 471 -7.54 -5.37 23.72
C ILE A 471 -9.04 -5.15 23.73
N THR A 472 -9.76 -6.05 23.09
CA THR A 472 -11.22 -6.02 22.97
C THR A 472 -11.91 -6.82 24.08
N THR A 473 -13.19 -6.53 24.29
CA THR A 473 -14.08 -7.26 25.18
C THR A 473 -15.46 -7.41 24.52
N TYR A 474 -16.27 -8.30 25.07
CA TYR A 474 -17.65 -8.51 24.64
C TYR A 474 -18.61 -7.86 25.62
N VAL A 475 -19.43 -6.94 25.12
CA VAL A 475 -20.46 -6.24 25.93
C VAL A 475 -21.86 -6.84 25.78
N GLY A 476 -22.03 -7.81 24.89
CA GLY A 476 -23.34 -8.37 24.52
C GLY A 476 -24.17 -9.00 25.65
N ASP A 477 -23.55 -9.43 26.76
CA ASP A 477 -24.29 -9.93 27.95
C ASP A 477 -25.19 -8.86 28.59
N ASN A 478 -24.94 -7.58 28.27
CA ASN A 478 -25.77 -6.45 28.65
C ASN A 478 -26.62 -5.91 27.50
N ASN A 479 -26.45 -6.40 26.26
CA ASN A 479 -27.10 -5.86 25.07
C ASN A 479 -27.96 -6.88 24.32
N PHE A 480 -28.53 -7.85 25.04
CA PHE A 480 -29.40 -8.90 24.46
C PHE A 480 -28.73 -9.73 23.36
N ALA A 481 -27.41 -9.85 23.42
CA ALA A 481 -26.67 -10.51 22.36
C ALA A 481 -26.85 -12.02 22.31
N TRP A 482 -26.58 -12.58 21.14
CA TRP A 482 -26.41 -14.01 20.94
C TRP A 482 -25.29 -14.56 21.83
N HIS A 483 -25.50 -15.78 22.33
CA HIS A 483 -24.54 -16.45 23.21
C HIS A 483 -23.21 -16.78 22.52
N SER A 484 -23.25 -17.02 21.21
CA SER A 484 -22.10 -17.21 20.34
C SER A 484 -22.48 -16.89 18.88
N PHE A 485 -21.48 -16.71 18.01
CA PHE A 485 -21.69 -16.60 16.57
C PHE A 485 -22.40 -17.80 15.96
N ASN A 486 -22.11 -19.02 16.44
CA ASN A 486 -22.78 -20.20 15.92
C ASN A 486 -24.27 -20.23 16.30
N SER A 487 -24.65 -19.68 17.46
CA SER A 487 -26.07 -19.50 17.78
C SER A 487 -26.77 -18.55 16.82
N TYR A 488 -26.11 -17.45 16.44
CA TYR A 488 -26.59 -16.53 15.40
C TYR A 488 -26.72 -17.22 14.04
N ASN A 489 -25.62 -17.82 13.55
CA ASN A 489 -25.57 -18.49 12.25
C ASN A 489 -26.64 -19.60 12.14
N ASN A 490 -26.78 -20.44 13.17
CA ASN A 490 -27.81 -21.49 13.18
C ASN A 490 -29.22 -20.92 13.14
N PHE A 491 -29.46 -19.77 13.79
CA PHE A 491 -30.75 -19.11 13.74
C PHE A 491 -31.05 -18.60 12.33
N VAL A 492 -30.13 -17.87 11.71
CA VAL A 492 -30.24 -17.38 10.32
C VAL A 492 -30.50 -18.53 9.35
N GLU A 493 -29.69 -19.59 9.44
CA GLU A 493 -29.85 -20.79 8.60
C GLU A 493 -31.19 -21.51 8.83
N SER A 494 -31.68 -21.54 10.08
CA SER A 494 -32.99 -22.13 10.39
C SER A 494 -34.16 -21.39 9.74
N LYS A 495 -33.93 -20.14 9.33
CA LYS A 495 -34.88 -19.30 8.58
C LYS A 495 -34.72 -19.42 7.07
N GLY A 496 -33.75 -20.20 6.61
CA GLY A 496 -33.47 -20.42 5.18
C GLY A 496 -32.56 -19.36 4.56
N GLU A 497 -32.00 -18.46 5.37
CA GLU A 497 -31.06 -17.42 4.94
C GLU A 497 -29.60 -17.89 5.10
N ILE A 498 -28.66 -17.09 4.59
CA ILE A 498 -27.23 -17.41 4.57
C ILE A 498 -26.50 -16.37 5.42
N PRO A 499 -26.02 -16.71 6.63
CA PRO A 499 -25.29 -15.74 7.44
C PRO A 499 -24.00 -15.33 6.73
N SER A 500 -23.81 -14.03 6.58
CA SER A 500 -22.62 -13.40 6.01
C SER A 500 -21.90 -12.56 7.06
N LEU A 501 -20.63 -12.28 6.82
CA LEU A 501 -19.83 -11.31 7.55
C LEU A 501 -19.03 -10.43 6.56
N GLY A 502 -19.47 -10.33 5.31
CA GLY A 502 -18.72 -9.68 4.23
C GLY A 502 -17.61 -10.56 3.67
N ASP A 503 -16.35 -10.10 3.73
CA ASP A 503 -15.21 -10.71 3.03
C ASP A 503 -14.66 -11.99 3.67
N VAL A 504 -15.22 -12.42 4.80
CA VAL A 504 -14.74 -13.58 5.56
C VAL A 504 -15.80 -14.65 5.72
N GLU A 505 -15.36 -15.88 5.95
CA GLU A 505 -16.27 -16.98 6.27
C GLU A 505 -17.02 -16.72 7.60
N LYS A 506 -18.27 -17.16 7.68
CA LYS A 506 -19.16 -17.00 8.86
C LYS A 506 -18.62 -17.55 10.19
N ASN A 507 -17.55 -18.34 10.15
CA ASN A 507 -16.86 -18.92 11.31
C ASN A 507 -15.54 -18.20 11.64
N TYR A 508 -15.34 -16.97 11.16
CA TYR A 508 -14.12 -16.18 11.34
C TYR A 508 -13.61 -16.12 12.79
N PHE A 509 -14.51 -15.93 13.77
CA PHE A 509 -14.16 -15.95 15.21
C PHE A 509 -14.19 -17.35 15.83
N GLY A 510 -14.44 -18.41 15.06
CA GLY A 510 -14.68 -19.75 15.58
C GLY A 510 -16.12 -19.95 16.10
N SER A 511 -16.50 -21.21 16.28
CA SER A 511 -17.92 -21.58 16.50
C SER A 511 -18.46 -21.27 17.91
N ASN A 512 -17.61 -21.13 18.93
CA ASN A 512 -18.05 -20.95 20.32
C ASN A 512 -17.66 -19.60 20.90
N GLU A 513 -17.11 -18.71 20.09
CA GLU A 513 -16.61 -17.42 20.56
C GLU A 513 -17.70 -16.35 20.51
N LYS A 514 -17.49 -15.35 21.36
CA LYS A 514 -18.29 -14.14 21.45
C LYS A 514 -17.60 -13.04 20.64
N ALA A 515 -18.38 -12.24 19.92
CA ALA A 515 -17.84 -11.15 19.12
C ALA A 515 -17.10 -10.10 19.98
N PRO A 516 -15.81 -9.84 19.76
CA PRO A 516 -15.16 -8.70 20.38
C PRO A 516 -15.81 -7.42 19.83
N THR A 517 -16.60 -6.76 20.67
CA THR A 517 -17.48 -5.64 20.27
C THR A 517 -16.96 -4.29 20.74
N SER A 518 -16.17 -4.24 21.83
CA SER A 518 -15.72 -2.97 22.41
C SER A 518 -14.25 -3.02 22.86
N ILE A 519 -13.59 -1.87 22.88
CA ILE A 519 -12.21 -1.68 23.33
C ILE A 519 -12.17 -1.66 24.86
N GLU A 520 -11.65 -2.72 25.47
CA GLU A 520 -11.36 -2.73 26.91
C GLU A 520 -10.13 -1.88 27.23
N LYS A 521 -9.06 -2.05 26.44
CA LYS A 521 -7.75 -1.39 26.61
C LYS A 521 -7.16 -0.95 25.29
N GLY A 522 -6.33 0.08 25.34
CA GLY A 522 -5.63 0.68 24.22
C GLY A 522 -5.12 2.07 24.57
N GLU A 523 -4.10 2.53 23.87
CA GLU A 523 -3.56 3.89 23.96
C GLU A 523 -4.20 4.77 22.89
N LYS A 524 -4.78 5.91 23.25
CA LYS A 524 -5.34 6.83 22.27
C LYS A 524 -4.19 7.53 21.52
N VAL A 525 -4.12 7.36 20.20
CA VAL A 525 -3.05 7.91 19.35
C VAL A 525 -3.51 9.04 18.44
N ALA A 526 -4.81 9.15 18.17
CA ALA A 526 -5.37 10.27 17.40
C ALA A 526 -6.83 10.58 17.76
N ASP A 527 -7.27 11.79 17.43
CA ASP A 527 -8.68 12.14 17.35
C ASP A 527 -9.28 11.65 16.02
N ILE A 528 -10.61 11.60 15.98
CA ILE A 528 -11.38 11.26 14.77
C ILE A 528 -12.30 12.40 14.39
N GLU A 529 -12.65 12.45 13.11
CA GLU A 529 -13.69 13.30 12.55
C GLU A 529 -14.87 12.43 12.13
N ILE A 530 -16.07 12.75 12.62
CA ILE A 530 -17.30 12.06 12.19
C ILE A 530 -17.78 12.69 10.88
N LEU A 531 -18.14 11.85 9.92
CA LEU A 531 -18.56 12.23 8.58
C LEU A 531 -20.03 11.89 8.36
N THR A 532 -20.79 12.83 7.81
CA THR A 532 -22.15 12.61 7.33
C THR A 532 -22.15 12.04 5.90
N LEU A 533 -23.29 11.54 5.43
CA LEU A 533 -23.46 11.20 4.00
C LEU A 533 -23.11 12.37 3.07
N SER A 534 -23.41 13.60 3.47
CA SER A 534 -23.06 14.78 2.67
C SER A 534 -21.55 14.95 2.54
N ASP A 535 -20.80 14.74 3.63
CA ASP A 535 -19.33 14.81 3.60
C ASP A 535 -18.74 13.70 2.74
N LEU A 536 -19.22 12.47 2.89
CA LEU A 536 -18.77 11.32 2.10
C LEU A 536 -19.02 11.51 0.60
N LYS A 537 -20.16 12.08 0.20
CA LYS A 537 -20.47 12.40 -1.21
C LYS A 537 -19.59 13.48 -1.82
N THR A 538 -18.83 14.23 -1.03
CA THR A 538 -17.81 15.15 -1.56
C THR A 538 -16.50 14.44 -1.94
N MET A 539 -16.31 13.21 -1.46
CA MET A 539 -15.11 12.43 -1.75
C MET A 539 -15.23 11.80 -3.14
N LYS A 540 -14.13 11.87 -3.90
CA LYS A 540 -14.04 11.29 -5.23
C LYS A 540 -14.35 9.78 -5.18
N ASP A 541 -15.19 9.34 -6.11
CA ASP A 541 -15.55 7.94 -6.37
C ASP A 541 -16.30 7.22 -5.23
N PHE A 542 -16.86 7.96 -4.27
CA PHE A 542 -17.74 7.37 -3.25
C PHE A 542 -19.15 7.14 -3.79
N ASP A 543 -19.62 5.88 -3.80
CA ASP A 543 -21.01 5.53 -4.06
C ASP A 543 -21.58 4.66 -2.92
N VAL A 544 -22.72 5.08 -2.38
CA VAL A 544 -23.43 4.32 -1.34
C VAL A 544 -24.01 3.01 -1.88
N ASN A 545 -24.27 2.92 -3.19
CA ASN A 545 -24.80 1.71 -3.83
C ASN A 545 -23.79 0.56 -3.78
N ASP A 546 -22.49 0.86 -3.76
CA ASP A 546 -21.41 -0.13 -3.63
C ASP A 546 -21.30 -0.67 -2.19
N MET A 547 -22.00 -0.06 -1.23
CA MET A 547 -22.21 -0.55 0.14
C MET A 547 -23.63 -1.15 0.33
N GLY A 548 -24.26 -1.62 -0.74
CA GLY A 548 -25.60 -2.20 -0.71
C GLY A 548 -26.74 -1.19 -0.87
N GLY A 549 -26.53 0.09 -0.51
CA GLY A 549 -27.40 1.23 -0.84
C GLY A 549 -28.81 1.22 -0.21
N GLN A 550 -29.10 0.29 0.71
CA GLN A 550 -30.45 0.07 1.25
C GLN A 550 -30.65 0.64 2.64
N GLY A 551 -29.57 0.89 3.38
CA GLY A 551 -29.64 1.37 4.75
C GLY A 551 -30.22 2.77 4.87
N GLU A 552 -31.03 2.98 5.92
CA GLU A 552 -31.61 4.27 6.27
C GLU A 552 -30.52 5.32 6.61
N TYR A 553 -29.40 4.87 7.16
CA TYR A 553 -28.30 5.72 7.61
C TYR A 553 -27.00 5.40 6.87
N THR A 554 -26.35 6.46 6.39
CA THR A 554 -24.96 6.39 5.92
C THR A 554 -24.15 7.49 6.58
N PHE A 555 -23.07 7.08 7.23
CA PHE A 555 -22.13 7.95 7.91
C PHE A 555 -20.75 7.27 7.93
N GLY A 556 -19.76 7.99 8.40
CA GLY A 556 -18.41 7.46 8.52
C GLY A 556 -17.59 8.18 9.56
N PHE A 557 -16.31 7.87 9.58
CA PHE A 557 -15.33 8.64 10.31
C PHE A 557 -14.00 8.64 9.56
N ARG A 558 -13.18 9.64 9.87
CA ARG A 558 -11.82 9.79 9.35
C ARG A 558 -10.83 10.02 10.48
N PHE A 559 -9.63 9.47 10.32
CA PHE A 559 -8.53 9.70 11.26
C PHE A 559 -7.19 9.77 10.52
N LYS A 560 -6.22 10.45 11.15
CA LYS A 560 -4.83 10.48 10.66
C LYS A 560 -4.21 9.11 10.84
N LYS A 561 -3.68 8.54 9.76
CA LYS A 561 -2.98 7.26 9.75
C LYS A 561 -1.68 7.35 10.55
N THR A 562 -1.29 6.27 11.23
CA THR A 562 0.03 6.15 11.87
C THR A 562 0.98 5.36 10.97
N SER A 563 2.29 5.59 11.09
CA SER A 563 3.31 5.02 10.19
C SER A 563 3.44 3.49 10.24
N ASP A 564 2.83 2.85 11.23
CA ASP A 564 2.77 1.40 11.41
C ASP A 564 1.44 0.77 10.98
N MET A 565 0.46 1.58 10.54
CA MET A 565 -0.74 1.10 9.84
C MET A 565 -0.41 0.83 8.38
N LYS A 566 0.23 -0.30 8.11
CA LYS A 566 0.69 -0.63 6.75
C LYS A 566 0.58 -2.11 6.45
N GLY A 567 0.37 -2.43 5.19
CA GLY A 567 0.12 -3.77 4.67
C GLY A 567 -1.30 -4.25 4.94
N GLU A 568 -1.48 -5.55 4.69
CA GLU A 568 -2.79 -6.17 4.74
C GLU A 568 -3.39 -6.12 6.14
N PHE A 569 -4.71 -5.95 6.18
CA PHE A 569 -5.48 -5.97 7.41
C PHE A 569 -6.81 -6.70 7.24
N LEU A 570 -7.33 -7.15 8.37
CA LEU A 570 -8.73 -7.48 8.55
C LEU A 570 -9.33 -6.44 9.49
N ALA A 571 -10.39 -5.78 9.05
CA ALA A 571 -11.14 -4.87 9.89
C ALA A 571 -12.58 -5.32 10.05
N HIS A 572 -13.11 -5.18 11.26
CA HIS A 572 -14.48 -5.58 11.56
C HIS A 572 -15.19 -4.57 12.44
N ILE A 573 -16.51 -4.60 12.33
CA ILE A 573 -17.40 -3.95 13.27
C ILE A 573 -18.58 -4.87 13.56
N PHE A 574 -19.02 -4.86 14.81
CA PHE A 574 -20.23 -5.53 15.26
C PHE A 574 -21.09 -4.53 16.01
N ILE A 575 -22.39 -4.72 15.95
CA ILE A 575 -23.29 -4.06 16.90
C ILE A 575 -23.07 -4.70 18.28
N GLU A 576 -23.31 -3.97 19.37
CA GLU A 576 -23.03 -4.47 20.71
C GLU A 576 -23.84 -5.72 21.10
N CYS A 577 -25.02 -5.87 20.49
CA CYS A 577 -25.84 -7.06 20.59
C CYS A 577 -25.34 -8.22 19.70
N ALA A 578 -24.32 -8.00 18.87
CA ALA A 578 -23.85 -8.94 17.86
C ALA A 578 -25.02 -9.54 17.03
N ASN A 579 -26.09 -8.76 16.82
CA ASN A 579 -27.16 -9.14 15.91
C ASN A 579 -26.72 -9.06 14.46
N ASP A 580 -25.71 -8.24 14.20
CA ASP A 580 -25.11 -8.09 12.89
C ASP A 580 -23.66 -7.58 13.02
N GLY A 581 -22.87 -7.78 11.97
CA GLY A 581 -21.53 -7.25 11.83
C GLY A 581 -20.91 -7.58 10.48
N ILE A 582 -19.92 -6.78 10.12
CA ILE A 582 -19.27 -6.86 8.81
C ILE A 582 -17.76 -6.81 8.96
N VAL A 583 -17.07 -7.56 8.10
CA VAL A 583 -15.62 -7.67 8.05
C VAL A 583 -15.17 -7.34 6.63
N ILE A 584 -14.19 -6.45 6.51
CA ILE A 584 -13.49 -6.14 5.27
C ILE A 584 -12.07 -6.67 5.35
N LYS A 585 -11.61 -7.27 4.24
CA LYS A 585 -10.19 -7.46 4.00
C LYS A 585 -9.70 -6.28 3.17
N GLY A 586 -8.62 -5.65 3.60
CA GLY A 586 -8.02 -4.57 2.83
C GLY A 586 -6.51 -4.56 2.95
N ASP A 587 -5.92 -3.59 2.28
CA ASP A 587 -4.50 -3.27 2.34
C ASP A 587 -4.38 -1.77 2.58
N ILE A 588 -3.54 -1.37 3.55
CA ILE A 588 -3.20 0.03 3.74
C ILE A 588 -1.78 0.19 3.28
N CYS A 589 -1.53 1.22 2.49
CA CYS A 589 -0.16 1.53 2.17
C CYS A 589 0.66 1.91 3.40
N PRO A 590 1.99 1.93 3.32
CA PRO A 590 2.87 2.55 4.30
C PRO A 590 2.62 4.03 4.51
#